data_AF-A0A7L4YMB6-F1
#
_entry.id   AF-A0A7L4YMB6-F1
#
_cell.length_a   1.000
_cell.length_b   1.000
_cell.length_c   1.000
_cell.angle_alpha   90.00
_cell.angle_beta   90.00
_cell.angle_gamma   90.00
#
_symmetry.space_group_name_H-M   'P 1'
#
loop_
_entity.id
_entity.type
_entity.pdbx_description
1 polymer ?
#
loop_
_entity_poly.entity_id
_entity_poly.type
_entity_poly.pdbx_seq_one_letter_code
_entity_poly.pdbx_strand_id
1 'polypeptide(L)' 'MESQHIFNGDMTRAARILVKVSAQYIAREANVTKEELRDFEKGRHDLS' A
#
# COMPACT_ATOMS: atom_id res chain seq x y z
N MET A 1 19.02 17.02 9.88
CA MET A 1 18.40 15.69 10.08
C MET A 1 17.50 15.44 8.89
N GLU A 2 17.84 14.49 8.02
CA GLU A 2 16.91 14.06 6.99
C GLU A 2 15.79 13.26 7.65
N SER A 3 14.55 13.64 7.38
CA SER A 3 13.37 12.88 7.79
C SER A 3 13.30 11.62 6.94
N GLN A 4 13.52 10.46 7.55
CA GLN A 4 13.35 9.19 6.85
C GLN A 4 11.84 8.92 6.72
N HIS A 5 11.31 9.08 5.50
CA HIS A 5 9.91 8.80 5.22
C HIS A 5 9.72 7.28 5.08
N ILE A 6 9.11 6.65 6.10
CA ILE A 6 8.80 5.23 6.08
C ILE A 6 7.44 5.04 5.36
N PHE A 7 7.48 4.54 4.13
CA PHE A 7 6.29 4.14 3.39
C PHE A 7 5.92 2.70 3.74
N ASN A 8 5.08 2.54 4.77
CA ASN A 8 4.58 1.24 5.21
C ASN A 8 3.15 0.98 4.70
N GLY A 9 2.60 -0.18 5.06
CA GLY A 9 1.25 -0.60 4.68
C GLY A 9 0.15 0.39 5.09
N ASP A 10 0.22 0.94 6.31
CA ASP A 10 -0.75 1.89 6.82
C ASP A 10 -0.74 3.20 6.02
N MET A 11 0.45 3.70 5.70
CA MET A 11 0.61 4.91 4.87
C MET A 11 0.11 4.67 3.44
N THR A 12 0.37 3.49 2.88
CA THR A 12 -0.11 3.09 1.55
C THR A 12 -1.64 3.09 1.51
N ARG A 13 -2.27 2.50 2.53
CA ARG A 13 -3.73 2.50 2.68
C ARG A 13 -4.30 3.91 2.82
N ALA A 14 -3.69 4.75 3.65
CA ALA A 14 -4.11 6.12 3.89
C ALA A 14 -4.03 6.96 2.61
N ALA A 15 -2.91 6.87 1.89
CA ALA A 15 -2.71 7.56 0.61
C ALA A 15 -3.78 7.15 -0.40
N ARG A 16 -4.02 5.84 -0.57
CA ARG A 16 -5.01 5.32 -1.51
C ARG A 16 -6.44 5.80 -1.19
N ILE A 17 -6.82 5.84 0.09
CA ILE A 17 -8.13 6.35 0.52
C ILE A 17 -8.22 7.86 0.25
N LEU A 18 -7.17 8.61 0.56
CA LEU A 18 -7.10 10.06 0.34
C LEU A 18 -7.31 10.42 -1.13
N VAL A 19 -6.63 9.71 -2.04
CA VAL A 19 -6.75 9.93 -3.49
C VAL A 19 -7.94 9.21 -4.13
N LYS A 20 -8.76 8.50 -3.34
CA LYS A 20 -9.98 7.77 -3.77
C LYS A 20 -9.73 6.73 -4.86
N VAL A 21 -8.60 6.04 -4.79
CA VAL A 21 -8.24 4.99 -5.76
C VAL A 21 -8.58 3.60 -5.20
N SER A 22 -8.99 2.68 -6.07
CA SER A 22 -9.31 1.31 -5.65
C SER A 22 -8.04 0.50 -5.37
N ALA A 23 -8.11 -0.43 -4.40
CA ALA A 23 -6.99 -1.35 -4.14
C ALA A 23 -6.63 -2.18 -5.38
N GLN A 24 -7.64 -2.54 -6.19
CA GLN A 24 -7.43 -3.33 -7.41
C GLN A 24 -6.65 -2.56 -8.47
N TYR A 25 -6.86 -1.24 -8.58
CA TYR A 25 -6.07 -0.41 -9.49
C TYR A 25 -4.60 -0.39 -9.04
N ILE A 26 -4.33 -0.06 -7.77
CA ILE A 26 -2.95 0.01 -7.25
C ILE A 26 -2.25 -1.35 -7.37
N ALA A 27 -2.93 -2.45 -7.04
CA ALA A 27 -2.37 -3.79 -7.15
C ALA A 27 -1.92 -4.11 -8.59
N ARG A 28 -2.75 -3.73 -9.58
CA ARG A 28 -2.41 -3.88 -11.00
C ARG A 28 -1.20 -3.03 -11.40
N GLU A 29 -1.16 -1.74 -11.01
CA GLU A 29 -0.03 -0.86 -11.33
C GLU A 29 1.28 -1.32 -10.67
N ALA A 30 1.19 -1.93 -9.48
CA ALA A 30 2.32 -2.48 -8.74
C ALA A 30 2.67 -3.94 -9.11
N ASN A 31 1.94 -4.54 -10.07
CA ASN A 31 2.11 -5.94 -10.48
C ASN A 31 2.05 -6.95 -9.32
N VAL A 32 1.15 -6.72 -8.36
CA VAL A 32 0.83 -7.64 -7.26
C VAL A 32 -0.64 -8.01 -7.32
N THR A 33 -1.01 -9.07 -6.60
CA THR A 33 -2.42 -9.41 -6.41
C THR A 33 -3.10 -8.40 -5.48
N LYS A 34 -4.42 -8.30 -5.61
CA LYS A 34 -5.23 -7.47 -4.72
C LYS A 34 -5.14 -7.96 -3.27
N GLU A 35 -5.04 -9.26 -3.06
CA GLU A 35 -4.88 -9.91 -1.77
C GLU A 35 -3.55 -9.50 -1.11
N GLU A 36 -2.43 -9.61 -1.83
CA GLU A 36 -1.10 -9.18 -1.34
C GLU A 36 -1.09 -7.71 -0.92
N LEU A 37 -1.61 -6.82 -1.77
CA LEU A 37 -1.72 -5.40 -1.42
C LEU A 37 -2.56 -5.19 -0.16
N ARG A 38 -3.66 -5.92 0.00
CA ARG A 38 -4.55 -5.77 1.18
C ARG A 38 -3.94 -6.32 2.45
N ASP A 39 -3.13 -7.36 2.37
CA ASP A 39 -2.43 -7.90 3.53
C ASP A 39 -1.28 -6.98 3.94
N PHE A 40 -0.59 -6.37 2.98
CA PHE A 40 0.36 -5.28 3.22
C PHE A 40 -0.30 -4.07 3.86
N GLU A 41 -1.40 -3.56 3.30
CA GLU A 41 -2.19 -2.42 3.85
C GLU A 41 -2.78 -2.67 5.24
N LYS A 42 -2.69 -3.90 5.76
CA LYS A 42 -3.13 -4.28 7.11
C LYS A 42 -1.96 -4.65 8.02
N GLY A 43 -0.72 -4.53 7.55
CA GLY A 43 0.49 -4.91 8.28
C GLY A 43 0.60 -6.40 8.56
N ARG A 44 -0.03 -7.26 7.75
CA ARG A 44 0.00 -8.73 7.94
C ARG A 44 1.22 -9.37 7.30
N HIS A 45 1.65 -8.85 6.16
CA HIS A 45 2.80 -9.32 5.39
C HIS A 45 3.45 -8.14 4.67
N ASP A 46 4.77 -8.18 4.49
CA ASP A 46 5.48 -7.24 3.63
C ASP A 46 5.29 -7.61 2.15
N LEU A 47 5.31 -6.62 1.26
CA LEU A 47 5.44 -6.87 -0.18
C LEU A 47 6.91 -7.13 -0.47
N SER A 48 7.22 -8.32 -1.00
CA SER A 48 8.56 -8.71 -1.43
C SER A 48 8.93 -8.11 -2.79
#